data_AF-X1V6T1-F1
#
_entry.id   AF-X1V6T1-F1
#
_cell.length_a   1.000
_cell.length_b   1.000
_cell.length_c   1.000
_cell.angle_alpha   90.00
_cell.angle_beta   90.00
_cell.angle_gamma   90.00
#
_symmetry.space_group_name_H-M   'P 1'
#
loop_
_entity.id
_entity.type
_entity.pdbx_description
1 polymer ?
#
loop_
_entity_poly.entity_id
_entity_poly.type
_entity_poly.pdbx_seq_one_letter_code
_entity_poly.pdbx_strand_id
1 'polypeptide(L)'
;SEVISNDLVSRIEETIENLDKLALYIKQRSAEEILKFIQFDEETDIEFGFEQSRGQDPTFWKKVDKDFFAFHPGVTLRTLETWKKKGQEIRLETSHGAILGKFNEIDVPFLKIENCVSQAVFEYEKYIDLQIEATKSR
;
A
#
# COMPACT_ATOMS: atom_id res chain seq x y z
N SER A 1 14.29 22.29 5.41
CA SER A 1 14.31 20.89 5.89
C SER A 1 12.98 20.50 6.50
N GLU A 2 12.42 21.33 7.40
CA GLU A 2 11.17 21.02 8.14
C GLU A 2 9.97 20.71 7.23
N VAL A 3 9.69 21.56 6.22
CA VAL A 3 8.59 21.33 5.27
C VAL A 3 8.70 19.98 4.56
N ILE A 4 9.90 19.66 4.03
CA ILE A 4 10.18 18.40 3.32
C ILE A 4 10.07 17.20 4.27
N SER A 5 10.58 17.36 5.48
CA SER A 5 10.52 16.32 6.51
C SER A 5 9.07 16.02 6.90
N ASN A 6 8.27 17.06 7.14
CA ASN A 6 6.87 16.92 7.52
C ASN A 6 6.04 16.30 6.37
N ASP A 7 6.21 16.77 5.13
CA ASP A 7 5.54 16.20 3.95
C ASP A 7 5.78 14.70 3.83
N LEU A 8 7.06 14.30 3.85
CA LEU A 8 7.45 12.89 3.74
C LEU A 8 6.90 12.03 4.88
N VAL A 9 7.00 12.52 6.12
CA VAL A 9 6.49 11.79 7.29
C VAL A 9 4.98 11.63 7.22
N SER A 10 4.25 12.69 6.86
CA SER A 10 2.79 12.64 6.76
C SER A 10 2.31 11.69 5.68
N ARG A 11 2.96 11.67 4.50
CA ARG A 11 2.61 10.73 3.43
C ARG A 11 2.85 9.27 3.83
N ILE A 12 3.95 9.00 4.55
CA ILE A 12 4.23 7.65 5.08
C ILE A 12 3.19 7.26 6.14
N GLU A 13 2.82 8.18 7.04
CA GLU A 13 1.77 7.96 8.05
C GLU A 13 0.43 7.65 7.40
N GLU A 14 0.01 8.45 6.42
CA GLU A 14 -1.23 8.24 5.67
C GLU A 14 -1.23 6.90 4.94
N THR A 15 -0.10 6.49 4.36
CA THR A 15 0.04 5.18 3.72
C THR A 15 -0.16 4.04 4.72
N ILE A 16 0.41 4.14 5.92
CA ILE A 16 0.23 3.13 6.98
C ILE A 16 -1.22 3.10 7.44
N GLU A 17 -1.84 4.27 7.67
CA GLU A 17 -3.26 4.35 8.06
C GLU A 17 -4.19 3.76 6.99
N ASN A 18 -3.89 3.97 5.71
CA ASN A 18 -4.66 3.40 4.60
C ASN A 18 -4.52 1.87 4.53
N LEU A 19 -3.33 1.32 4.80
CA LEU A 19 -3.14 -0.13 4.94
C LEU A 19 -3.97 -0.69 6.11
N ASP A 20 -4.01 0.01 7.24
CA ASP A 20 -4.83 -0.39 8.40
C ASP A 20 -6.33 -0.34 8.08
N LYS A 21 -6.80 0.70 7.39
CA LYS A 21 -8.19 0.79 6.90
C LYS A 21 -8.52 -0.40 5.99
N LEU A 22 -7.70 -0.66 4.98
CA LEU A 22 -7.88 -1.80 4.07
C LEU A 22 -7.90 -3.14 4.81
N ALA A 23 -7.05 -3.32 5.82
CA ALA A 23 -7.02 -4.52 6.66
C ALA A 23 -8.32 -4.72 7.46
N LEU A 24 -8.90 -3.64 8.01
CA LEU A 24 -10.19 -3.70 8.70
C LEU A 24 -11.34 -4.09 7.76
N TYR A 25 -11.28 -3.60 6.52
CA TYR A 25 -12.29 -3.84 5.51
C TYR A 25 -12.23 -5.26 4.93
N ILE A 26 -11.02 -5.73 4.60
CA ILE A 26 -10.74 -7.07 4.11
C ILE A 26 -10.60 -7.98 5.32
N LYS A 27 -11.72 -8.16 6.06
CA LYS A 27 -11.84 -8.95 7.30
C LYS A 27 -11.22 -10.34 7.13
N GLN A 28 -9.91 -10.46 7.41
CA GLN A 28 -9.07 -11.67 7.49
C GLN A 28 -7.58 -11.41 7.23
N ARG A 29 -7.13 -10.16 6.98
CA ARG A 29 -5.71 -9.87 6.73
C ARG A 29 -5.18 -8.75 7.62
N SER A 30 -3.94 -8.88 8.03
CA SER A 30 -3.17 -7.81 8.68
C SER A 30 -2.72 -6.76 7.65
N ALA A 31 -2.37 -5.54 8.10
CA ALA A 31 -1.82 -4.50 7.23
C ALA A 31 -0.55 -4.96 6.48
N GLU A 32 0.28 -5.81 7.10
CA GLU A 32 1.45 -6.42 6.44
C GLU A 32 1.03 -7.36 5.30
N GLU A 33 -0.01 -8.18 5.51
CA GLU A 33 -0.54 -9.06 4.47
C GLU A 33 -1.22 -8.30 3.34
N ILE A 34 -1.87 -7.17 3.65
CA ILE A 34 -2.43 -6.26 2.64
C ILE A 34 -1.30 -5.62 1.82
N LEU A 35 -0.28 -5.08 2.48
CA LEU A 35 0.88 -4.49 1.81
C LEU A 35 1.61 -5.52 0.93
N LYS A 36 1.75 -6.76 1.40
CA LYS A 36 2.29 -7.87 0.60
C LYS A 36 1.39 -8.16 -0.61
N PHE A 37 0.08 -8.17 -0.43
CA PHE A 37 -0.87 -8.45 -1.51
C PHE A 37 -0.84 -7.37 -2.59
N ILE A 38 -0.84 -6.09 -2.21
CA ILE A 38 -0.75 -4.96 -3.15
C ILE A 38 0.54 -5.03 -3.97
N GLN A 39 1.68 -5.32 -3.32
CA GLN A 39 2.95 -5.49 -4.03
C GLN A 39 2.96 -6.71 -4.94
N PHE A 40 2.37 -7.82 -4.49
CA PHE A 40 2.24 -9.02 -5.30
C PHE A 40 1.42 -8.73 -6.55
N ASP A 41 0.28 -8.08 -6.39
CA ASP A 41 -0.62 -7.70 -7.47
C ASP A 41 0.09 -6.84 -8.53
N GLU A 42 0.71 -5.74 -8.08
CA GLU A 42 1.50 -4.83 -8.93
C GLU A 42 2.65 -5.54 -9.66
N GLU A 43 3.32 -6.51 -9.03
CA GLU A 43 4.43 -7.25 -9.66
C GLU A 43 3.97 -8.37 -10.60
N THR A 44 2.73 -8.83 -10.47
CA THR A 44 2.22 -10.00 -11.19
C THR A 44 1.05 -9.71 -12.13
N ASP A 45 0.60 -8.45 -12.20
CA ASP A 45 -0.50 -7.97 -13.04
C ASP A 45 -1.75 -8.88 -12.91
N ILE A 46 -2.09 -9.22 -11.65
CA ILE A 46 -3.18 -10.15 -11.40
C ILE A 46 -4.50 -9.38 -11.36
N GLU A 47 -5.34 -9.60 -12.36
CA GLU A 47 -6.67 -9.01 -12.33
C GLU A 47 -7.55 -9.69 -11.26
N PHE A 48 -7.61 -9.07 -10.07
CA PHE A 48 -8.57 -9.43 -9.04
C PHE A 48 -9.91 -8.79 -9.34
N GLY A 49 -10.63 -9.33 -10.33
CA GLY A 49 -12.04 -8.98 -10.50
C GLY A 49 -12.77 -9.33 -9.20
N PHE A 50 -13.30 -8.35 -8.48
CA PHE A 50 -14.16 -8.57 -7.31
C PHE A 50 -15.33 -9.55 -7.63
N GLU A 51 -15.67 -9.69 -8.91
CA GLU A 51 -16.66 -10.63 -9.46
C GLU A 51 -16.13 -12.05 -9.79
N GLN A 52 -14.81 -12.24 -9.95
CA GLN A 52 -14.23 -13.57 -10.10
C GLN A 52 -14.20 -14.27 -8.75
N SER A 53 -15.38 -14.73 -8.31
CA SER A 53 -15.48 -15.54 -7.11
C SER A 53 -14.52 -16.73 -7.21
N ARG A 54 -13.85 -17.08 -6.10
CA ARG A 54 -12.96 -18.25 -6.00
C ARG A 54 -13.57 -19.56 -6.56
N GLY A 55 -14.89 -19.63 -6.67
CA GLY A 55 -15.63 -20.74 -7.24
C GLY A 55 -15.64 -20.83 -8.77
N GLN A 56 -15.30 -19.77 -9.51
CA GLN A 56 -15.34 -19.75 -10.98
C GLN A 56 -14.12 -20.43 -11.62
N ASP A 57 -12.91 -20.20 -11.08
CA ASP A 57 -11.70 -20.91 -11.49
C ASP A 57 -10.84 -21.31 -10.28
N PRO A 58 -11.16 -22.43 -9.62
CA PRO A 58 -10.40 -22.92 -8.47
C PRO A 58 -8.93 -23.24 -8.81
N THR A 59 -8.59 -23.49 -10.08
CA THR A 59 -7.22 -23.84 -10.49
C THR A 59 -6.36 -22.59 -10.57
N PHE A 60 -6.89 -21.52 -11.15
CA PHE A 60 -6.27 -20.21 -11.14
C PHE A 60 -6.00 -19.73 -9.71
N TRP A 61 -7.02 -19.74 -8.85
CA TRP A 61 -6.88 -19.27 -7.47
C TRP A 61 -5.92 -20.10 -6.62
N LYS A 62 -5.81 -21.42 -6.87
CA LYS A 62 -4.77 -22.24 -6.24
C LYS A 62 -3.35 -21.86 -6.67
N LYS A 63 -3.17 -21.50 -7.94
CA LYS A 63 -1.88 -21.02 -8.45
C LYS A 63 -1.54 -19.66 -7.83
N VAL A 64 -2.50 -18.73 -7.83
CA VAL A 64 -2.37 -17.41 -7.19
C VAL A 64 -2.00 -17.55 -5.72
N ASP A 65 -2.69 -18.40 -4.95
CA ASP A 65 -2.37 -18.63 -3.53
C ASP A 65 -0.93 -19.15 -3.38
N LYS A 66 -0.51 -20.13 -4.21
CA LYS A 66 0.85 -20.67 -4.17
C LYS A 66 1.90 -19.59 -4.46
N ASP A 67 1.68 -18.79 -5.50
CA ASP A 67 2.60 -17.74 -5.91
C ASP A 67 2.64 -16.62 -4.85
N PHE A 68 1.50 -16.24 -4.28
CA PHE A 68 1.40 -15.30 -3.17
C PHE A 68 2.14 -15.79 -1.91
N PHE A 69 2.00 -17.07 -1.53
CA PHE A 69 2.73 -17.61 -0.38
C PHE A 69 4.25 -17.63 -0.61
N ALA A 70 4.69 -17.88 -1.85
CA ALA A 70 6.11 -17.85 -2.22
C ALA A 70 6.66 -16.42 -2.43
N PHE A 71 5.78 -15.43 -2.60
CA PHE A 71 6.16 -14.05 -2.84
C PHE A 71 6.86 -13.41 -1.63
N HIS A 72 7.95 -12.71 -1.89
CA HIS A 72 8.72 -11.97 -0.90
C HIS A 72 8.57 -10.47 -1.19
N PRO A 73 7.84 -9.71 -0.36
CA PRO A 73 7.60 -8.30 -0.63
C PRO A 73 8.91 -7.50 -0.54
N GLY A 74 9.12 -6.56 -1.46
CA GLY A 74 10.28 -5.66 -1.43
C GLY A 74 10.22 -4.64 -0.30
N VAL A 75 9.01 -4.29 0.15
CA VAL A 75 8.74 -3.34 1.24
C VAL A 75 7.85 -3.99 2.29
N THR A 76 8.20 -3.80 3.56
CA THR A 76 7.44 -4.26 4.73
C THR A 76 6.96 -3.06 5.53
N LEU A 77 6.03 -3.23 6.50
CA LEU A 77 5.68 -2.14 7.42
C LEU A 77 6.90 -1.65 8.20
N ARG A 78 7.84 -2.55 8.53
CA ARG A 78 9.11 -2.17 9.16
C ARG A 78 9.95 -1.24 8.27
N THR A 79 9.92 -1.45 6.96
CA THR A 79 10.59 -0.56 5.99
C THR A 79 9.96 0.83 6.04
N LEU A 80 8.62 0.93 6.02
CA LEU A 80 7.90 2.21 6.12
C LEU A 80 8.19 2.94 7.44
N GLU A 81 8.16 2.23 8.57
CA GLU A 81 8.51 2.78 9.88
C GLU A 81 9.96 3.27 9.95
N THR A 82 10.88 2.56 9.28
CA THR A 82 12.28 2.98 9.18
C THR A 82 12.41 4.25 8.34
N TRP A 83 11.71 4.32 7.21
CA TRP A 83 11.66 5.51 6.36
C TRP A 83 11.04 6.71 7.08
N LYS A 84 9.96 6.51 7.84
CA LYS A 84 9.35 7.53 8.70
C LYS A 84 10.36 8.13 9.66
N LYS A 85 11.10 7.28 10.39
CA LYS A 85 12.15 7.73 11.34
C LYS A 85 13.25 8.51 10.62
N LYS A 86 13.75 8.01 9.48
CA LYS A 86 14.75 8.72 8.67
C LYS A 86 14.21 10.06 8.14
N GLY A 87 12.93 10.11 7.75
CA GLY A 87 12.24 11.33 7.35
C GLY A 87 12.25 12.37 8.46
N GLN A 88 12.04 11.97 9.71
CA GLN A 88 12.16 12.85 10.89
C GLN A 88 13.59 13.34 11.13
N GLU A 89 14.62 12.59 10.74
CA GLU A 89 16.03 13.01 10.88
C GLU A 89 16.40 14.12 9.88
N ILE A 90 15.70 14.23 8.74
CA ILE A 90 15.94 15.29 7.73
C ILE A 90 15.76 16.69 8.34
N ARG A 91 14.84 16.87 9.29
CA ARG A 91 14.63 18.18 9.94
C ARG A 91 15.85 18.68 10.73
N LEU A 92 16.71 17.75 11.16
CA LEU A 92 17.93 18.06 11.92
C LEU A 92 19.11 18.43 11.00
N GLU A 93 18.96 18.22 9.69
CA GLU A 93 20.00 18.52 8.71
C GLU A 93 20.02 20.01 8.36
N THR A 94 21.23 20.56 8.20
CA THR A 94 21.46 21.97 7.89
C THR A 94 21.98 22.19 6.47
N SER A 95 22.61 21.17 5.87
CA SER A 95 23.09 21.25 4.49
C SER A 95 21.96 20.97 3.48
N HIS A 96 21.68 21.94 2.60
CA HIS A 96 20.69 21.78 1.53
C HIS A 96 20.93 20.54 0.66
N GLY A 97 22.18 20.26 0.30
CA GLY A 97 22.53 19.08 -0.49
C GLY A 97 22.26 17.77 0.26
N ALA A 98 22.54 17.74 1.56
CA ALA A 98 22.27 16.57 2.40
C ALA A 98 20.76 16.37 2.65
N ILE A 99 20.01 17.46 2.82
CA ILE A 99 18.54 17.43 2.94
C ILE A 99 17.94 16.76 1.70
N LEU A 100 18.30 17.24 0.50
CA LEU A 100 17.76 16.71 -0.75
C LEU A 100 18.21 15.26 -1.01
N GLY A 101 19.45 14.92 -0.68
CA GLY A 101 19.95 13.54 -0.79
C GLY A 101 19.15 12.57 0.09
N LYS A 102 19.02 12.87 1.38
CA LYS A 102 18.27 12.03 2.33
C LYS A 102 16.78 11.93 1.99
N PHE A 103 16.19 13.02 1.50
CA PHE A 103 14.81 13.00 1.02
C PHE A 103 14.65 12.06 -0.16
N ASN A 104 15.46 12.21 -1.21
CA ASN A 104 15.38 11.39 -2.42
C ASN A 104 15.64 9.90 -2.16
N GLU A 105 16.53 9.57 -1.22
CA GLU A 105 16.79 8.19 -0.80
C GLU A 105 15.54 7.47 -0.26
N ILE A 106 14.55 8.23 0.22
CA ILE A 106 13.30 7.71 0.77
C ILE A 106 12.17 7.91 -0.22
N ASP A 107 11.99 9.12 -0.73
CA ASP A 107 10.83 9.52 -1.54
C ASP A 107 10.72 8.70 -2.83
N VAL A 108 11.84 8.48 -3.53
CA VAL A 108 11.85 7.72 -4.79
C VAL A 108 11.34 6.28 -4.64
N PRO A 109 11.88 5.45 -3.73
CA PRO A 109 11.33 4.11 -3.53
C PRO A 109 9.96 4.11 -2.84
N PHE A 110 9.66 5.10 -2.00
CA PHE A 110 8.38 5.20 -1.30
C PHE A 110 7.21 5.51 -2.24
N LEU A 111 7.40 6.39 -3.23
CA LEU A 111 6.37 6.84 -4.15
C LEU A 111 5.67 5.68 -4.88
N LYS A 112 6.41 4.61 -5.20
CA LYS A 112 5.81 3.40 -5.80
C LYS A 112 4.77 2.78 -4.85
N ILE A 113 5.13 2.63 -3.58
CA ILE A 113 4.26 2.03 -2.57
C ILE A 113 3.05 2.92 -2.29
N GLU A 114 3.27 4.22 -2.13
CA GLU A 114 2.21 5.21 -1.93
C GLU A 114 1.15 5.15 -3.04
N ASN A 115 1.59 5.09 -4.30
CA ASN A 115 0.69 4.99 -5.45
C ASN A 115 -0.10 3.68 -5.44
N CYS A 116 0.56 2.54 -5.19
CA CYS A 116 -0.12 1.23 -5.16
C CYS A 116 -1.16 1.17 -4.04
N VAL A 117 -0.84 1.68 -2.84
CA VAL A 117 -1.77 1.72 -1.71
C VAL A 117 -2.94 2.66 -2.00
N SER A 118 -2.68 3.85 -2.55
CA SER A 118 -3.72 4.82 -2.91
C SER A 118 -4.69 4.25 -3.96
N GLN A 119 -4.15 3.54 -4.96
CA GLN A 119 -4.97 2.87 -5.97
C GLN A 119 -5.87 1.79 -5.33
N ALA A 120 -5.31 0.96 -4.46
CA ALA A 120 -6.08 -0.08 -3.76
C ALA A 120 -7.20 0.50 -2.87
N VAL A 121 -6.94 1.62 -2.20
CA VAL A 121 -7.99 2.36 -1.45
C VAL A 121 -9.09 2.83 -2.39
N PHE A 122 -8.73 3.49 -3.49
CA PHE A 122 -9.69 4.02 -4.45
C PHE A 122 -10.58 2.92 -5.06
N GLU A 123 -9.99 1.79 -5.46
CA GLU A 123 -10.73 0.67 -6.01
C GLU A 123 -11.72 0.08 -4.99
N TYR A 124 -11.31 0.01 -3.73
CA TYR A 124 -12.15 -0.47 -2.66
C TYR A 124 -13.31 0.49 -2.33
N GLU A 125 -13.04 1.80 -2.27
CA GLU A 125 -14.09 2.81 -2.08
C GLU A 125 -15.14 2.75 -3.20
N LYS A 126 -14.68 2.65 -4.45
CA LYS A 126 -15.57 2.47 -5.62
C LYS A 126 -16.43 1.21 -5.48
N TYR A 127 -15.89 0.12 -4.98
CA TYR A 127 -16.67 -1.10 -4.72
C TYR A 127 -17.76 -0.86 -3.67
N ILE A 128 -17.45 -0.17 -2.57
CA ILE A 128 -18.45 0.18 -1.54
C ILE A 128 -19.59 1.00 -2.15
N ASP A 129 -19.27 2.03 -2.93
CA ASP A 129 -20.28 2.90 -3.54
C ASP A 129 -21.25 2.12 -4.42
N LEU A 130 -20.72 1.19 -5.25
CA LEU A 130 -21.54 0.31 -6.07
C LEU A 130 -22.48 -0.58 -5.25
N GLN A 131 -22.02 -1.10 -4.10
CA GLN A 131 -22.87 -1.90 -3.21
C GLN A 131 -23.98 -1.07 -2.54
N ILE A 132 -23.67 0.18 -2.17
CA ILE A 132 -24.66 1.10 -1.59
C ILE A 132 -25.73 1.45 -2.63
N GLU A 133 -25.35 1.76 -3.86
CA GLU A 133 -26.28 2.04 -4.95
C GLU A 133 -27.19 0.85 -5.25
N ALA A 134 -26.62 -0.36 -5.37
CA ALA A 134 -27.38 -1.59 -5.59
C ALA A 134 -28.39 -1.89 -4.48
N THR A 135 -28.10 -1.46 -3.24
CA THR A 135 -29.01 -1.60 -2.10
C THR A 135 -30.12 -0.55 -2.09
N LYS A 136 -29.86 0.67 -2.60
CA LYS A 136 -30.86 1.75 -2.71
C LYS A 136 -31.84 1.54 -3.87
N SER A 137 -31.46 0.78 -4.90
CA SER A 137 -32.32 0.45 -6.05
C SER A 137 -33.22 -0.77 -5.84
N ARG A 138 -33.23 -1.36 -4.64
CA ARG A 138 -34.14 -2.42 -4.21
C ARG A 138 -35.24 -1.87 -3.30
#